data_AF-A0A4S4KN45-F1
#
_entry.id   AF-A0A4S4KN45-F1
#
_cell.length_a   1.000
_cell.length_b   1.000
_cell.length_c   1.000
_cell.angle_alpha   90.00
_cell.angle_beta   90.00
_cell.angle_gamma   90.00
#
_symmetry.space_group_name_H-M   'P 1'
#
loop_
_entity.id
_entity.type
_entity.pdbx_description
1 polymer ?
#
loop_
_entity_poly.entity_id
_entity_poly.type
_entity_poly.pdbx_seq_one_letter_code
_entity_poly.pdbx_strand_id
1 'polypeptide(L)'
;MLTRRGTHLRSELKIKGRKTVTMYYNLKAGQSASAKDKNKKLVARLLQDRGADRILFLYLAKEQAREAVMQQHIYRHPAIGNLINEYIFGDRYTEHFGNQLLKATIALASTCIEFCLKEWTEGHFDNTTFTVSENSVIFASHLADLDRFERLTIRHNLYRKLAAKLLTNARYYAGLGDLTDLAPTAGRMHEQATDTNDNPLKH
;
A
#
# COMPACT_ATOMS: atom_id res chain seq x y z
N MET A 1 6.93 -16.88 -17.00
CA MET A 1 8.17 -17.31 -16.32
C MET A 1 8.19 -16.74 -14.90
N LEU A 2 7.86 -17.54 -13.89
CA LEU A 2 7.93 -17.16 -12.47
C LEU A 2 9.42 -17.08 -12.08
N THR A 3 10.02 -15.90 -12.11
CA THR A 3 11.39 -15.74 -11.61
C THR A 3 11.39 -15.88 -10.08
N ARG A 4 12.47 -16.44 -9.51
CA ARG A 4 12.68 -16.62 -8.05
C ARG A 4 12.40 -15.34 -7.25
N ARG A 5 12.70 -14.17 -7.85
CA ARG A 5 12.43 -12.83 -7.32
C ARG A 5 10.92 -12.54 -7.19
N GLY A 6 10.11 -12.91 -8.17
CA GLY A 6 8.65 -12.74 -8.13
C GLY A 6 7.94 -13.65 -7.11
N THR A 7 8.48 -14.82 -6.80
CA THR A 7 7.95 -15.69 -5.73
C THR A 7 8.26 -15.13 -4.35
N HIS A 8 9.48 -14.66 -4.12
CA HIS A 8 9.87 -14.04 -2.85
C HIS A 8 9.02 -12.78 -2.55
N LEU A 9 8.84 -11.92 -3.55
CA LEU A 9 8.04 -10.69 -3.40
C LEU A 9 6.58 -10.95 -3.04
N ARG A 10 5.97 -12.00 -3.60
CA ARG A 10 4.59 -12.39 -3.27
C ARG A 10 4.49 -12.93 -1.84
N SER A 11 5.48 -13.70 -1.39
CA SER A 11 5.53 -14.20 -0.02
C SER A 11 5.68 -13.07 1.00
N GLU A 12 6.57 -12.11 0.75
CA GLU A 12 6.76 -10.92 1.60
C GLU A 12 5.50 -10.04 1.65
N LEU A 13 4.92 -9.73 0.49
CA LEU A 13 3.67 -8.98 0.39
C LEU A 13 2.56 -9.65 1.21
N LYS A 14 2.45 -10.99 1.12
CA LYS A 14 1.47 -11.77 1.86
C LYS A 14 1.70 -11.71 3.37
N ILE A 15 2.94 -11.88 3.83
CA ILE A 15 3.28 -11.80 5.27
C ILE A 15 2.92 -10.42 5.83
N LYS A 16 3.31 -9.35 5.13
CA LYS A 16 3.01 -7.96 5.49
C LYS A 16 1.50 -7.68 5.44
N GLY A 17 0.81 -8.24 4.43
CA GLY A 17 -0.64 -8.17 4.28
C GLY A 17 -1.40 -8.79 5.45
N ARG A 18 -1.01 -9.99 5.88
CA ARG A 18 -1.62 -10.69 7.04
C ARG A 18 -1.49 -9.90 8.34
N LYS A 19 -0.31 -9.35 8.60
CA LYS A 19 -0.10 -8.46 9.76
C LYS A 19 -0.99 -7.23 9.68
N THR A 20 -1.04 -6.60 8.50
CA THR A 20 -1.85 -5.40 8.24
C THR A 20 -3.33 -5.67 8.48
N VAL A 21 -3.92 -6.73 7.91
CA VAL A 21 -5.36 -6.97 8.07
C VAL A 21 -5.74 -7.29 9.51
N THR A 22 -4.87 -8.03 10.22
CA THR A 22 -5.09 -8.36 11.63
C THR A 22 -5.12 -7.09 12.49
N MET A 23 -4.15 -6.19 12.28
CA MET A 23 -4.04 -4.92 13.00
C MET A 23 -5.18 -3.96 12.68
N TYR A 24 -5.43 -3.68 11.40
CA TYR A 24 -6.34 -2.60 11.00
C TYR A 24 -7.83 -2.99 11.00
N TYR A 25 -8.15 -4.29 10.87
CA TYR A 25 -9.53 -4.77 10.98
C TYR A 25 -9.82 -5.43 12.33
N ASN A 26 -8.89 -5.41 13.29
CA ASN A 26 -9.07 -5.98 14.63
C ASN A 26 -9.47 -7.47 14.62
N LEU A 27 -8.94 -8.25 13.67
CA LEU A 27 -9.20 -9.69 13.61
C LEU A 27 -8.49 -10.36 14.79
N LYS A 28 -9.22 -11.21 15.50
CA LYS A 28 -8.68 -11.89 16.69
C LYS A 28 -8.36 -13.33 16.37
N ALA A 29 -7.11 -13.75 16.53
CA ALA A 29 -6.67 -15.14 16.33
C ALA A 29 -7.17 -16.14 17.41
N GLY A 30 -8.26 -15.80 18.12
CA GLY A 30 -8.79 -16.62 19.20
C GLY A 30 -9.52 -17.87 18.70
N GLN A 31 -9.35 -19.00 19.38
CA GLN A 31 -10.05 -20.25 19.06
C GLN A 31 -11.49 -20.32 19.60
N SER A 32 -11.93 -19.34 20.39
CA SER A 32 -13.29 -19.35 20.94
C SER A 32 -14.34 -19.19 19.84
N ALA A 33 -15.46 -19.90 19.99
CA ALA A 33 -16.58 -19.83 19.04
C ALA A 33 -17.08 -18.38 18.85
N SER A 34 -17.09 -17.59 19.93
CA SER A 34 -17.46 -16.16 19.87
C SER A 34 -16.48 -15.33 19.05
N ALA A 35 -15.17 -15.58 19.14
CA ALA A 35 -14.18 -14.87 18.33
C ALA A 35 -14.30 -15.24 16.85
N LYS A 36 -14.49 -16.53 16.55
CA LYS A 36 -14.70 -17.02 15.17
C LYS A 36 -15.96 -16.39 14.54
N ASP A 37 -17.08 -16.39 15.24
CA ASP A 37 -18.33 -15.80 14.76
C ASP A 37 -18.20 -14.28 14.52
N LYS A 38 -17.52 -13.56 15.42
CA LYS A 38 -17.25 -12.11 15.25
C LYS A 38 -16.38 -11.83 14.03
N ASN A 39 -15.30 -12.58 13.85
CA ASN A 39 -14.42 -12.46 12.68
C ASN A 39 -15.19 -12.78 11.39
N LYS A 40 -15.95 -13.88 11.36
CA LYS A 40 -16.76 -14.30 10.19
C LYS A 40 -17.77 -13.23 9.79
N LYS A 41 -18.51 -12.66 10.75
CA LYS A 41 -19.46 -11.56 10.52
C LYS A 41 -18.76 -10.31 10.00
N LEU A 42 -17.59 -9.97 10.54
CA LEU A 42 -16.82 -8.82 10.09
C LEU A 42 -16.31 -9.02 8.66
N VAL A 43 -15.68 -10.15 8.36
CA VAL A 43 -15.13 -10.47 7.04
C VAL A 43 -16.23 -10.55 6.00
N ALA A 44 -17.34 -11.21 6.31
CA ALA A 44 -18.50 -11.26 5.42
C ALA A 44 -19.01 -9.86 5.09
N ARG A 45 -19.06 -8.94 6.07
CA ARG A 45 -19.46 -7.55 5.86
C ARG A 45 -18.45 -6.78 5.00
N LEU A 46 -17.16 -6.93 5.26
CA LEU A 46 -16.09 -6.27 4.51
C LEU A 46 -16.04 -6.74 3.05
N LEU A 47 -16.27 -8.03 2.82
CA LEU A 47 -16.24 -8.68 1.52
C LEU A 47 -17.62 -8.76 0.85
N GLN A 48 -18.63 -8.02 1.33
CA GLN A 48 -19.96 -8.02 0.72
C GLN A 48 -19.85 -7.74 -0.79
N ASP A 49 -20.64 -8.51 -1.54
CA ASP A 49 -20.44 -8.66 -2.97
C ASP A 49 -20.80 -7.38 -3.73
N ARG A 50 -20.05 -7.18 -4.81
CA ARG A 50 -19.89 -5.97 -5.65
C ARG A 50 -21.06 -4.97 -5.65
N GLY A 51 -20.74 -3.71 -5.38
CA GLY A 51 -21.66 -2.59 -5.50
C GLY A 51 -21.14 -1.30 -4.85
N ALA A 52 -22.00 -0.28 -4.76
CA ALA A 52 -21.73 0.92 -3.96
C ALA A 52 -21.53 0.60 -2.46
N ASP A 53 -21.97 -0.59 -2.03
CA ASP A 53 -21.95 -1.08 -0.65
C ASP A 53 -20.65 -1.77 -0.26
N ARG A 54 -19.65 -1.81 -1.15
CA ARG A 54 -18.35 -2.40 -0.85
C ARG A 54 -17.61 -1.56 0.20
N ILE A 55 -17.69 -1.97 1.47
CA ILE A 55 -17.08 -1.23 2.59
C ILE A 55 -15.60 -1.52 2.81
N LEU A 56 -15.01 -2.47 2.07
CA LEU A 56 -13.66 -2.98 2.31
C LEU A 56 -12.61 -1.88 2.53
N PHE A 57 -12.68 -0.77 1.79
CA PHE A 57 -11.73 0.34 1.92
C PHE A 57 -12.38 1.65 2.35
N LEU A 58 -13.60 1.58 2.89
CA LEU A 58 -14.28 2.71 3.47
C LEU A 58 -13.87 2.84 4.94
N TYR A 59 -13.35 4.02 5.30
CA TYR A 59 -13.21 4.37 6.70
C TYR A 59 -14.54 4.94 7.19
N LEU A 60 -15.30 4.14 7.92
CA LEU A 60 -16.44 4.61 8.72
C LEU A 60 -15.87 5.29 9.98
N ALA A 61 -15.38 6.53 9.84
CA ALA A 61 -15.38 7.42 10.99
C ALA A 61 -16.81 7.40 11.54
N LYS A 62 -17.00 7.17 12.84
CA LYS A 62 -18.33 6.93 13.45
C LYS A 62 -19.40 7.99 13.16
N GLU A 63 -19.04 9.11 12.55
CA GLU A 63 -19.96 10.13 12.06
C GLU A 63 -19.52 10.57 10.65
N GLN A 64 -20.28 10.17 9.63
CA GLN A 64 -20.72 11.03 8.51
C GLN A 64 -21.31 10.14 7.40
N ALA A 65 -22.60 9.84 7.59
CA ALA A 65 -23.46 9.37 6.53
C ALA A 65 -23.80 10.53 5.60
N ARG A 66 -23.34 10.44 4.35
CA ARG A 66 -24.02 10.87 3.11
C ARG A 66 -23.38 10.03 2.02
N GLU A 67 -24.17 9.33 1.20
CA GLU A 67 -23.66 8.39 0.18
C GLU A 67 -22.61 9.01 -0.76
N ALA A 68 -22.70 10.33 -1.01
CA ALA A 68 -21.69 11.09 -1.77
C ALA A 68 -20.33 11.21 -1.04
N VAL A 69 -20.33 11.27 0.30
CA VAL A 69 -19.11 11.32 1.13
C VAL A 69 -18.46 9.95 1.20
N MET A 70 -19.24 8.87 1.28
CA MET A 70 -18.70 7.50 1.28
C MET A 70 -17.87 7.22 0.02
N GLN A 71 -18.38 7.57 -1.17
CA GLN A 71 -17.65 7.41 -2.43
C GLN A 71 -16.32 8.17 -2.47
N GLN A 72 -16.20 9.29 -1.74
CA GLN A 72 -14.97 10.10 -1.70
C GLN A 72 -13.85 9.49 -0.82
N HIS A 73 -14.17 8.47 -0.02
CA HIS A 73 -13.23 7.86 0.94
C HIS A 73 -12.78 6.46 0.55
N ILE A 74 -13.28 5.91 -0.56
CA ILE A 74 -12.80 4.64 -1.13
C ILE A 74 -11.29 4.77 -1.35
N TYR A 75 -10.53 3.78 -0.88
CA TYR A 75 -9.05 3.72 -0.89
C TYR A 75 -8.29 4.61 0.11
N ARG A 76 -8.97 5.31 1.04
CA ARG A 76 -8.29 6.03 2.14
C ARG A 76 -8.00 5.18 3.37
N HIS A 77 -8.40 3.90 3.37
CA HIS A 77 -8.21 3.04 4.53
C HIS A 77 -6.71 2.92 4.90
N PRO A 78 -6.32 3.17 6.17
CA PRO A 78 -4.92 3.16 6.59
C PRO A 78 -4.16 1.86 6.27
N ALA A 79 -4.86 0.73 6.21
CA ALA A 79 -4.29 -0.56 5.79
C ALA A 79 -3.60 -0.48 4.42
N ILE A 80 -4.14 0.27 3.46
CA ILE A 80 -3.56 0.42 2.12
C ILE A 80 -2.22 1.13 2.22
N GLY A 81 -2.19 2.27 2.92
CA GLY A 81 -0.95 3.03 3.15
C GLY A 81 0.08 2.23 3.92
N ASN A 82 -0.33 1.52 4.97
CA ASN A 82 0.56 0.67 5.76
C ASN A 82 1.20 -0.42 4.89
N LEU A 83 0.40 -1.15 4.11
CA LEU A 83 0.91 -2.19 3.25
C LEU A 83 1.82 -1.64 2.15
N ILE A 84 1.48 -0.48 1.59
CA ILE A 84 2.33 0.24 0.64
C ILE A 84 3.68 0.62 1.27
N ASN A 85 3.70 1.17 2.47
CA ASN A 85 4.93 1.55 3.17
C ASN A 85 5.82 0.32 3.41
N GLU A 86 5.24 -0.74 3.95
CA GLU A 86 5.94 -1.99 4.25
C GLU A 86 6.41 -2.72 2.98
N TYR A 87 5.61 -2.70 1.91
CA TYR A 87 5.91 -3.44 0.66
C TYR A 87 6.83 -2.67 -0.29
N ILE A 88 6.53 -1.40 -0.58
CA ILE A 88 7.32 -0.61 -1.53
C ILE A 88 8.67 -0.23 -0.92
N PHE A 89 8.66 0.25 0.31
CA PHE A 89 9.82 0.92 0.89
C PHE A 89 10.55 0.06 1.92
N GLY A 90 9.90 -0.97 2.47
CA GLY A 90 10.56 -1.95 3.34
C GLY A 90 11.65 -2.78 2.65
N ASP A 91 11.63 -2.91 1.30
CA ASP A 91 12.55 -3.77 0.53
C ASP A 91 13.32 -3.05 -0.60
N ARG A 92 13.55 -1.73 -0.49
CA ARG A 92 14.43 -0.94 -1.38
C ARG A 92 13.94 -0.73 -2.83
N TYR A 93 12.64 -0.57 -3.06
CA TYR A 93 12.13 -0.21 -4.40
C TYR A 93 11.99 1.30 -4.63
N THR A 94 12.64 2.12 -3.81
CA THR A 94 12.60 3.59 -3.86
C THR A 94 12.97 4.13 -5.26
N GLU A 95 13.92 3.48 -5.91
CA GLU A 95 14.44 3.80 -7.25
C GLU A 95 13.48 3.48 -8.40
N HIS A 96 12.43 2.68 -8.17
CA HIS A 96 11.52 2.22 -9.23
C HIS A 96 10.21 3.01 -9.30
N PHE A 97 9.95 3.85 -8.31
CA PHE A 97 8.78 4.73 -8.29
C PHE A 97 9.25 6.16 -8.52
N GLY A 98 8.93 6.69 -9.70
CA GLY A 98 9.15 8.11 -10.00
C GLY A 98 8.31 9.02 -9.10
N ASN A 99 8.11 10.27 -9.52
CA ASN A 99 7.44 11.28 -8.71
C ASN A 99 5.92 11.04 -8.49
N GLN A 100 5.39 9.89 -8.92
CA GLN A 100 3.97 9.54 -8.83
C GLN A 100 3.78 8.07 -8.50
N LEU A 101 2.84 7.80 -7.58
CA LEU A 101 2.43 6.45 -7.24
C LEU A 101 1.49 5.90 -8.33
N LEU A 102 1.83 4.74 -8.90
CA LEU A 102 1.03 4.10 -9.93
C LEU A 102 -0.29 3.55 -9.36
N LYS A 103 -1.38 3.64 -10.13
CA LYS A 103 -2.66 2.99 -9.79
C LYS A 103 -2.48 1.50 -9.53
N ALA A 104 -1.65 0.84 -10.35
CA ALA A 104 -1.30 -0.57 -10.21
C ALA A 104 -0.77 -0.90 -8.80
N THR A 105 -0.04 0.02 -8.17
CA THR A 105 0.50 -0.19 -6.83
C THR A 105 -0.61 -0.16 -5.76
N ILE A 106 -1.53 0.78 -5.86
CA ILE A 106 -2.69 0.87 -4.96
C ILE A 106 -3.61 -0.34 -5.16
N ALA A 107 -3.84 -0.74 -6.41
CA ALA A 107 -4.64 -1.91 -6.75
C ALA A 107 -4.01 -3.21 -6.23
N LEU A 108 -2.68 -3.36 -6.34
CA LEU A 108 -1.97 -4.52 -5.82
C LEU A 108 -2.06 -4.61 -4.29
N ALA A 109 -1.85 -3.50 -3.58
CA ALA A 109 -2.01 -3.45 -2.13
C ALA A 109 -3.45 -3.81 -1.72
N SER A 110 -4.44 -3.25 -2.42
CA SER A 110 -5.86 -3.53 -2.20
C SER A 110 -6.20 -5.01 -2.44
N THR A 111 -5.65 -5.59 -3.50
CA THR A 111 -5.80 -7.02 -3.83
C THR A 111 -5.24 -7.90 -2.73
N CYS A 112 -4.05 -7.58 -2.23
CA CYS A 112 -3.43 -8.33 -1.13
C CYS A 112 -4.26 -8.22 0.16
N ILE A 113 -4.81 -7.04 0.46
CA ILE A 113 -5.70 -6.86 1.62
C ILE A 113 -6.95 -7.72 1.48
N GLU A 114 -7.61 -7.69 0.32
CA GLU A 114 -8.79 -8.51 0.07
C GLU A 114 -8.46 -10.01 0.18
N PHE A 115 -7.37 -10.45 -0.44
CA PHE A 115 -6.89 -11.82 -0.33
C PHE A 115 -6.66 -12.22 1.13
N CYS A 116 -5.92 -11.41 1.89
CA CYS A 116 -5.63 -11.69 3.29
C CYS A 116 -6.89 -11.65 4.17
N LEU A 117 -7.96 -10.96 3.78
CA LEU A 117 -9.25 -11.04 4.47
C LEU A 117 -10.03 -12.31 4.11
N LYS A 118 -9.90 -12.80 2.86
CA LYS A 118 -10.49 -14.08 2.45
C LYS A 118 -9.94 -15.26 3.27
N GLU A 119 -8.69 -15.17 3.70
CA GLU A 119 -8.07 -16.12 4.65
C GLU A 119 -8.77 -16.19 6.01
N TRP A 120 -9.68 -15.26 6.33
CA TRP A 120 -10.43 -15.22 7.59
C TRP A 120 -11.93 -15.47 7.42
N THR A 121 -12.37 -15.93 6.23
CA THR A 121 -13.80 -16.17 5.92
C THR A 121 -14.46 -17.15 6.88
N GLU A 122 -13.74 -18.18 7.34
CA GLU A 122 -14.22 -19.12 8.35
C GLU A 122 -13.98 -18.67 9.81
N GLY A 123 -13.68 -17.39 10.01
CA GLY A 123 -13.49 -16.78 11.32
C GLY A 123 -12.17 -17.13 12.01
N HIS A 124 -11.34 -17.96 11.38
CA HIS A 124 -9.99 -18.30 11.79
C HIS A 124 -9.04 -18.12 10.60
N PHE A 125 -7.75 -17.99 10.88
CA PHE A 125 -6.73 -17.82 9.85
C PHE A 125 -6.49 -19.15 9.11
N ASP A 126 -6.69 -19.13 7.80
CA ASP A 126 -6.27 -20.19 6.88
C ASP A 126 -5.08 -19.73 6.03
N ASN A 127 -4.03 -20.56 5.96
CA ASN A 127 -2.80 -20.23 5.24
C ASN A 127 -2.94 -20.61 3.76
N THR A 128 -3.70 -19.81 3.02
CA THR A 128 -3.89 -20.02 1.59
C THR A 128 -2.70 -19.51 0.76
N THR A 129 -2.63 -19.97 -0.49
CA THR A 129 -1.56 -19.57 -1.42
C THR A 129 -2.00 -18.36 -2.23
N PHE A 130 -1.17 -17.31 -2.26
CA PHE A 130 -1.41 -16.16 -3.14
C PHE A 130 -1.04 -16.53 -4.58
N THR A 131 -2.03 -16.92 -5.39
CA THR A 131 -1.84 -17.26 -6.80
C THR A 131 -2.15 -16.07 -7.71
N VAL A 132 -1.44 -15.97 -8.83
CA VAL A 132 -1.70 -14.91 -9.82
C VAL A 132 -3.05 -15.13 -10.51
N SER A 133 -3.41 -16.38 -10.80
CA SER A 133 -4.66 -16.73 -11.49
C SER A 133 -5.89 -16.23 -10.73
N GLU A 134 -5.98 -16.49 -9.43
CA GLU A 134 -7.14 -16.11 -8.60
C GLU A 134 -7.18 -14.60 -8.33
N ASN A 135 -6.02 -14.00 -8.11
CA ASN A 135 -5.94 -12.58 -7.74
C ASN A 135 -5.95 -11.64 -8.95
N SER A 136 -5.78 -12.14 -10.17
CA SER A 136 -5.80 -11.32 -11.39
C SER A 136 -7.15 -10.61 -11.61
N VAL A 137 -8.26 -11.31 -11.36
CA VAL A 137 -9.62 -10.76 -11.48
C VAL A 137 -9.88 -9.70 -10.42
N ILE A 138 -9.44 -9.94 -9.19
CA ILE A 138 -9.56 -8.99 -8.07
C ILE A 138 -8.75 -7.72 -8.36
N PHE A 139 -7.52 -7.90 -8.81
CA PHE A 139 -6.63 -6.81 -9.21
C PHE A 139 -7.24 -5.95 -10.32
N ALA A 140 -7.74 -6.58 -11.39
CA ALA A 140 -8.41 -5.89 -12.48
C ALA A 140 -9.64 -5.12 -11.99
N SER A 141 -10.42 -5.70 -11.07
CA SER A 141 -11.56 -5.01 -10.44
C SER A 141 -11.12 -3.76 -9.68
N HIS A 142 -10.06 -3.85 -8.85
CA HIS A 142 -9.57 -2.67 -8.13
C HIS A 142 -8.99 -1.60 -9.03
N LEU A 143 -8.36 -1.98 -10.15
CA LEU A 143 -7.92 -1.01 -11.15
C LEU A 143 -9.12 -0.27 -11.75
N ALA A 144 -10.16 -0.99 -12.16
CA ALA A 144 -11.37 -0.41 -12.71
C ALA A 144 -12.08 0.51 -11.69
N ASP A 145 -12.10 0.12 -10.42
CA ASP A 145 -12.65 0.92 -9.32
C ASP A 145 -11.84 2.21 -9.11
N LEU A 146 -10.50 2.17 -9.16
CA LEU A 146 -9.63 3.35 -9.08
C LEU A 146 -9.83 4.28 -10.29
N ASP A 147 -9.97 3.73 -11.49
CA ASP A 147 -10.26 4.51 -12.70
C ASP A 147 -11.62 5.18 -12.62
N ARG A 148 -12.64 4.46 -12.11
CA ARG A 148 -13.96 5.03 -11.87
C ARG A 148 -13.89 6.13 -10.81
N PHE A 149 -13.18 5.92 -9.71
CA PHE A 149 -12.98 6.90 -8.65
C PHE A 149 -12.33 8.18 -9.18
N GLU A 150 -11.26 8.07 -9.96
CA GLU A 150 -10.62 9.25 -10.57
C GLU A 150 -11.59 10.01 -11.48
N ARG A 151 -12.31 9.32 -12.38
CA ARG A 151 -13.29 9.95 -13.26
C ARG A 151 -14.39 10.69 -12.48
N LEU A 152 -14.95 10.06 -11.45
CA LEU A 152 -16.02 10.65 -10.64
C LEU A 152 -15.54 11.81 -9.76
N THR A 153 -14.26 11.82 -9.38
CA THR A 153 -13.70 12.81 -8.44
C THR A 153 -12.77 13.82 -9.10
N ILE A 154 -12.71 13.85 -10.44
CA ILE A 154 -11.78 14.68 -11.21
C ILE A 154 -11.90 16.17 -10.86
N ARG A 155 -13.14 16.67 -10.67
CA ARG A 155 -13.40 18.07 -10.28
C ARG A 155 -12.73 18.48 -8.96
N HIS A 156 -12.49 17.52 -8.08
CA HIS A 156 -11.89 17.74 -6.76
C HIS A 156 -10.44 17.25 -6.67
N ASN A 157 -9.92 16.65 -7.74
CA ASN A 157 -8.60 16.04 -7.83
C ASN A 157 -8.31 15.03 -6.68
N LEU A 158 -9.32 14.27 -6.25
CA LEU A 158 -9.18 13.41 -5.05
C LEU A 158 -8.21 12.25 -5.26
N TYR A 159 -8.20 11.61 -6.44
CA TYR A 159 -7.22 10.58 -6.76
C TYR A 159 -5.79 11.11 -6.68
N ARG A 160 -5.51 12.26 -7.31
CA ARG A 160 -4.18 12.86 -7.28
C ARG A 160 -3.73 13.20 -5.85
N LYS A 161 -4.63 13.75 -5.03
CA LYS A 161 -4.36 14.02 -3.61
C LYS A 161 -4.09 12.74 -2.80
N LEU A 162 -4.86 11.68 -3.04
CA LEU A 162 -4.66 10.37 -2.41
C LEU A 162 -3.29 9.79 -2.79
N ALA A 163 -2.98 9.72 -4.08
CA ALA A 163 -1.73 9.16 -4.58
C ALA A 163 -0.50 9.94 -4.07
N ALA A 164 -0.58 11.28 -4.06
CA ALA A 164 0.47 12.13 -3.49
C ALA A 164 0.67 11.86 -2.00
N LYS A 165 -0.42 11.84 -1.21
CA LYS A 165 -0.33 11.56 0.24
C LYS A 165 0.27 10.18 0.53
N LEU A 166 -0.15 9.15 -0.21
CA LEU A 166 0.41 7.81 -0.07
C LEU A 166 1.90 7.79 -0.42
N LEU A 167 2.31 8.44 -1.50
CA LEU A 167 3.71 8.53 -1.91
C LEU A 167 4.57 9.26 -0.87
N THR A 168 4.14 10.44 -0.42
CA THR A 168 4.85 11.23 0.59
C THR A 168 5.03 10.42 1.88
N ASN A 169 3.96 9.80 2.39
CA ASN A 169 4.05 8.96 3.59
C ASN A 169 5.02 7.79 3.41
N ALA A 170 5.00 7.17 2.24
CA ALA A 170 5.85 6.03 1.95
C ALA A 170 7.34 6.42 1.83
N ARG A 171 7.62 7.62 1.28
CA ARG A 171 8.98 8.20 1.27
C ARG A 171 9.47 8.55 2.67
N TYR A 172 8.63 9.16 3.51
CA TYR A 172 8.98 9.43 4.90
C TYR A 172 9.26 8.15 5.69
N TYR A 173 8.44 7.12 5.50
CA TYR A 173 8.67 5.80 6.08
C TYR A 173 10.04 5.22 5.71
N ALA A 174 10.52 5.53 4.50
CA ALA A 174 11.83 5.12 4.00
C ALA A 174 12.99 6.02 4.41
N GLY A 175 12.74 7.10 5.16
CA GLY A 175 13.76 8.10 5.52
C GLY A 175 14.20 9.01 4.36
N LEU A 176 13.44 9.09 3.27
CA LEU A 176 13.81 9.85 2.06
C LEU A 176 13.28 11.30 2.00
N GLY A 177 12.49 11.73 2.99
CA GLY A 177 11.88 13.07 3.00
C GLY A 177 10.87 13.30 1.87
N ASP A 178 10.40 14.55 1.71
CA ASP A 178 9.44 14.90 0.66
C ASP A 178 10.15 15.00 -0.71
N LEU A 179 9.39 14.91 -1.81
CA LEU A 179 9.90 15.13 -3.16
C LEU A 179 10.38 16.58 -3.37
N THR A 180 9.85 17.54 -2.60
CA THR A 180 10.30 18.94 -2.63
C THR A 180 11.67 19.14 -1.99
N ASP A 181 12.12 18.22 -1.14
CA ASP A 181 13.43 18.28 -0.51
C ASP A 181 14.56 17.83 -1.47
N LEU A 182 14.19 17.24 -2.61
CA LEU A 182 15.10 16.84 -3.70
C LEU A 182 15.34 17.94 -4.75
N ALA A 183 15.25 19.22 -4.37
CA ALA A 183 15.78 20.29 -5.21
C ALA A 183 17.22 19.92 -5.66
N PRO A 184 17.59 20.15 -6.93
CA PRO A 184 18.85 19.64 -7.44
C PRO A 184 19.98 20.22 -6.61
N THR A 185 20.72 19.36 -5.91
CA THR A 185 21.98 19.76 -5.29
C THR A 185 22.91 20.10 -6.44
N ALA A 186 22.93 21.37 -6.82
CA ALA A 186 23.94 21.93 -7.69
C ALA A 186 25.31 21.62 -7.07
N GLY A 187 26.15 20.93 -7.84
CA GLY A 187 27.59 20.89 -7.64
C GLY A 187 28.09 20.24 -6.35
N ARG A 188 28.12 18.90 -6.29
CA ARG A 188 29.33 18.28 -5.71
C ARG A 188 30.43 18.38 -6.78
N MET A 189 31.09 19.54 -6.82
CA MET A 189 32.38 19.64 -7.48
C MET A 189 33.35 18.75 -6.71
N HIS A 190 33.93 17.82 -7.46
CA HIS A 190 35.03 16.98 -7.06
C HIS A 190 36.27 17.89 -6.94
N GLU A 191 36.62 18.31 -5.73
CA GLU A 191 37.98 18.80 -5.47
C GLU A 191 38.80 17.63 -4.94
N GLN A 192 39.49 16.98 -5.87
CA GLN A 192 40.76 16.32 -5.58
C GLN A 192 41.72 17.39 -5.09
N ALA A 193 41.97 17.44 -3.79
CA ALA A 193 43.15 18.11 -3.26
C ALA A 193 44.36 17.23 -3.64
N THR A 194 44.99 17.57 -4.75
CA THR A 194 46.30 17.07 -5.14
C THR A 194 47.35 17.55 -4.15
N ASP A 195 48.17 16.61 -3.71
CA ASP A 195 49.46 16.79 -3.04
C ASP A 195 50.24 18.02 -3.53
N THR A 196 50.62 18.89 -2.60
CA THR A 196 51.86 19.66 -2.70
C THR A 196 52.57 19.57 -1.36
N ASN A 197 53.41 18.55 -1.24
CA ASN A 197 54.40 18.42 -0.19
C ASN A 197 55.65 19.18 -0.63
N ASP A 198 55.71 20.47 -0.29
CA ASP A 198 56.90 21.31 -0.48
C ASP A 198 57.94 20.94 0.59
N ASN A 199 59.02 20.30 0.14
CA ASN A 199 60.24 20.13 0.92
C ASN A 199 61.38 20.90 0.23
N PRO A 200 61.89 22.01 0.80
CA PRO A 200 63.00 22.74 0.22
C PRO A 200 64.33 22.20 0.76
N LEU A 201 65.15 21.66 -0.14
CA LEU A 201 66.59 21.48 0.08
C LEU A 201 67.34 22.34 -0.93
N LYS A 202 68.02 23.38 -0.44
CA LYS A 202 69.43 23.73 -0.71
C LYS A 202 69.71 25.21 -0.39
N HIS A 203 70.57 25.44 0.59
CA HIS A 203 71.93 25.94 0.34
C HIS A 203 72.88 25.42 1.42
#